data_AF-A0A661LZ94-F1
#
_entry.id   AF-A0A661LZ94-F1
#
_cell.length_a   1.000
_cell.length_b   1.000
_cell.length_c   1.000
_cell.angle_alpha   90.00
_cell.angle_beta   90.00
_cell.angle_gamma   90.00
#
_symmetry.space_group_name_H-M   'P 1'
#
loop_
_entity.id
_entity.type
_entity.pdbx_description
1 polymer ?
#
loop_
_entity_poly.entity_id
_entity_poly.type
_entity_poly.pdbx_seq_one_letter_code
_entity_poly.pdbx_strand_id
1 'polypeptide(L)'
;MGTGVNEGELLWEPSEEFKERSNIRHYMRWLKEHRGLEFGEYNSLWHWSVTEIEDFWESVWEYFDVKASRPYSKVLTERKMPGCKWFIDSELNFAEHVFRNMAVDRPALIFKREGEPILEISW
;
A
#
# COMPACT_ATOMS: atom_id res chain seq x y z
N MET A 1 -3.07 17.57 39.65
CA MET A 1 -4.35 17.17 39.03
C MET A 1 -4.09 17.00 37.54
N GLY A 2 -3.97 15.76 37.07
CA GLY A 2 -3.73 15.49 35.64
C GLY A 2 -5.03 15.75 34.88
N THR A 3 -4.99 16.60 33.86
CA THR A 3 -6.10 16.80 32.93
C THR A 3 -6.37 15.47 32.23
N GLY A 4 -7.50 14.84 32.55
CA GLY A 4 -7.94 13.63 31.87
C GLY A 4 -8.23 13.96 30.40
N VAL A 5 -7.71 13.12 29.51
CA VAL A 5 -8.08 13.16 28.08
C VAL A 5 -9.58 12.94 27.97
N ASN A 6 -10.26 13.79 27.20
CA ASN A 6 -11.69 13.64 26.91
C ASN A 6 -11.91 12.76 25.68
N GLU A 7 -13.06 12.08 25.63
CA GLU A 7 -13.48 11.34 24.44
C GLU A 7 -13.65 12.31 23.25
N GLY A 8 -13.00 12.02 22.13
CA GLY A 8 -12.99 12.88 20.94
C GLY A 8 -11.93 13.99 20.95
N GLU A 9 -11.09 14.08 21.99
CA GLU A 9 -9.97 15.02 22.01
C GLU A 9 -8.89 14.61 21.01
N LEU A 10 -8.52 15.52 20.10
CA LEU A 10 -7.44 15.30 19.14
C LEU A 10 -6.10 15.23 19.88
N LEU A 11 -5.58 14.02 20.04
CA LEU A 11 -4.34 13.78 20.79
C LEU A 11 -3.08 14.20 20.04
N TRP A 12 -3.11 14.13 18.71
CA TRP A 12 -1.97 14.40 17.87
C TRP A 12 -2.42 14.64 16.43
N GLU A 13 -1.70 15.52 15.74
CA GLU A 13 -1.83 15.72 14.30
C GLU A 13 -0.44 15.71 13.65
N PRO A 14 -0.26 15.06 12.49
CA PRO A 14 0.99 15.14 11.75
C PRO A 14 1.24 16.57 11.25
N SER A 15 2.52 16.96 11.18
CA SER A 15 2.89 18.19 10.49
C SER A 15 2.59 18.12 9.00
N GLU A 16 2.41 19.28 8.36
CA GLU A 16 2.22 19.35 6.91
C GLU A 16 3.39 18.73 6.12
N GLU A 17 4.62 18.90 6.59
CA GLU A 17 5.79 18.26 5.98
C GLU A 17 5.68 16.72 6.03
N PHE A 18 5.21 16.17 7.15
CA PHE A 18 4.99 14.72 7.28
C PHE A 18 3.90 14.25 6.32
N LYS A 19 2.79 14.98 6.22
CA LYS A 19 1.70 14.69 5.28
C LYS A 19 2.21 14.68 3.83
N GLU A 20 3.00 15.69 3.43
CA GLU A 20 3.50 15.82 2.06
C GLU A 20 4.53 14.76 1.63
N ARG A 21 5.33 14.28 2.59
CA ARG A 21 6.35 13.25 2.40
C ARG A 21 5.83 11.82 2.52
N SER A 22 4.56 11.65 2.88
CA SER A 22 3.95 10.33 3.04
C SER A 22 3.82 9.58 1.70
N ASN A 23 3.89 8.25 1.76
CA ASN A 23 3.68 7.39 0.59
C ASN A 23 2.28 7.56 0.00
N ILE A 24 1.28 7.86 0.82
CA ILE A 24 -0.09 8.07 0.33
C ILE A 24 -0.19 9.36 -0.50
N ARG A 25 0.51 10.43 -0.11
CA ARG A 25 0.58 11.66 -0.91
C ARG A 25 1.32 11.42 -2.22
N HIS A 26 2.38 10.61 -2.21
CA HIS A 26 3.06 10.20 -3.43
C HIS A 26 2.11 9.43 -4.37
N TYR A 27 1.32 8.49 -3.84
CA TYR A 27 0.31 7.77 -4.61
C TYR A 27 -0.78 8.69 -5.17
N MET A 28 -1.28 9.66 -4.40
CA MET A 28 -2.26 10.65 -4.90
C MET A 28 -1.71 11.49 -6.06
N ARG A 29 -0.43 11.90 -5.99
CA ARG A 29 0.23 12.59 -7.12
C ARG A 29 0.36 11.67 -8.33
N TRP A 30 0.75 10.43 -8.12
CA TRP A 30 0.83 9.43 -9.19
C TRP A 30 -0.53 9.22 -9.88
N LEU A 31 -1.62 9.11 -9.11
CA LEU A 31 -2.99 8.99 -9.63
C LEU A 31 -3.39 10.19 -10.48
N LYS A 32 -3.03 11.41 -10.06
CA LYS A 32 -3.27 12.62 -10.84
C LYS A 32 -2.53 12.59 -12.16
N GLU A 33 -1.25 12.20 -12.14
CA GLU A 33 -0.38 12.19 -13.33
C GLU A 33 -0.74 11.09 -14.33
N HIS A 34 -1.04 9.88 -13.85
CA HIS A 34 -1.18 8.68 -14.69
C HIS A 34 -2.63 8.34 -15.02
N ARG A 35 -3.57 8.72 -14.14
CA ARG A 35 -5.00 8.40 -14.28
C ARG A 35 -5.91 9.64 -14.32
N GLY A 36 -5.34 10.85 -14.18
CA GLY A 36 -6.12 12.09 -14.17
C GLY A 36 -7.02 12.25 -12.94
N LEU A 37 -6.80 11.45 -11.89
CA LEU A 37 -7.61 11.44 -10.67
C LEU A 37 -6.99 12.35 -9.61
N GLU A 38 -7.67 13.43 -9.26
CA GLU A 38 -7.21 14.39 -8.26
C GLU A 38 -8.06 14.33 -6.99
N PHE A 39 -7.39 14.25 -5.85
CA PHE A 39 -8.00 14.17 -4.54
C PHE A 39 -7.44 15.27 -3.65
N GLY A 40 -8.32 16.12 -3.10
CA GLY A 40 -7.90 17.20 -2.19
C GLY A 40 -7.40 16.68 -0.84
N GLU A 41 -8.08 15.67 -0.28
CA GLU A 41 -7.84 15.15 1.07
C GLU A 41 -7.90 13.63 1.09
N TYR A 42 -7.37 13.01 2.13
CA TYR A 42 -7.41 11.55 2.28
C TYR A 42 -8.82 10.95 2.21
N ASN A 43 -9.82 11.65 2.77
CA ASN A 43 -11.20 11.17 2.79
C ASN A 43 -11.81 11.02 1.39
N SER A 44 -11.46 11.89 0.43
CA SER A 44 -11.97 11.74 -0.93
C SER A 44 -11.30 10.58 -1.67
N LEU A 45 -10.00 10.35 -1.44
CA LEU A 45 -9.31 9.15 -1.92
C LEU A 45 -9.94 7.87 -1.34
N TRP A 46 -10.21 7.84 -0.03
CA TRP A 46 -10.85 6.71 0.62
C TRP A 46 -12.26 6.45 0.08
N HIS A 47 -13.06 7.50 -0.11
CA HIS A 47 -14.41 7.34 -0.65
C HIS A 47 -14.35 6.69 -2.04
N TRP A 48 -13.46 7.18 -2.90
CA TRP A 48 -13.23 6.59 -4.21
C TRP A 48 -12.74 5.12 -4.13
N SER A 49 -11.83 4.79 -3.22
CA SER A 49 -11.30 3.43 -3.11
C SER A 49 -12.34 2.38 -2.73
N VAL A 50 -13.42 2.79 -2.07
CA VAL A 50 -14.53 1.90 -1.67
C VAL A 50 -15.73 1.94 -2.62
N THR A 51 -15.89 3.01 -3.42
CA THR A 51 -16.96 3.08 -4.43
C THR A 51 -16.51 2.52 -5.78
N GLU A 52 -15.28 2.82 -6.21
CA GLU A 52 -14.67 2.38 -7.46
C GLU A 52 -13.60 1.32 -7.21
N ILE A 53 -14.04 0.20 -6.63
CA ILE A 53 -13.17 -0.88 -6.12
C ILE A 53 -12.24 -1.45 -7.20
N GLU A 54 -12.78 -1.74 -8.40
CA GLU A 54 -12.03 -2.29 -9.52
C GLU A 54 -10.94 -1.33 -9.99
N ASP A 55 -11.29 -0.05 -10.19
CA ASP A 55 -10.35 0.98 -10.64
C ASP A 55 -9.25 1.23 -9.60
N PHE A 56 -9.60 1.22 -8.31
CA PHE A 56 -8.65 1.38 -7.22
C PHE A 56 -7.64 0.23 -7.14
N TRP A 57 -8.11 -1.02 -7.22
CA TRP A 57 -7.19 -2.16 -7.16
C TRP A 57 -6.34 -2.29 -8.42
N GLU A 58 -6.87 -1.90 -9.58
CA GLU A 58 -6.08 -1.80 -10.79
C GLU A 58 -4.98 -0.74 -10.66
N SER A 59 -5.29 0.44 -10.12
CA SER A 59 -4.30 1.49 -9.94
C SER A 59 -3.23 1.10 -8.91
N VAL A 60 -3.59 0.32 -7.89
CA VAL A 60 -2.61 -0.27 -6.95
C VAL A 60 -1.70 -1.27 -7.66
N TRP A 61 -2.26 -2.12 -8.53
CA TRP A 61 -1.48 -3.06 -9.34
C TRP A 61 -0.44 -2.34 -10.20
N GLU A 62 -0.84 -1.26 -10.88
CA GLU A 62 0.05 -0.45 -11.70
C GLU A 62 1.07 0.36 -10.88
N TYR A 63 0.63 1.01 -9.81
CA TYR A 63 1.47 1.87 -8.97
C TYR A 63 2.65 1.10 -8.34
N PHE A 64 2.40 -0.14 -7.91
CA PHE A 64 3.45 -1.02 -7.39
C PHE A 64 4.15 -1.84 -8.48
N ASP A 65 3.83 -1.60 -9.76
CA ASP A 65 4.39 -2.32 -10.90
C ASP A 65 4.25 -3.85 -10.72
N VAL A 66 3.07 -4.36 -10.34
CA VAL A 66 2.88 -5.79 -10.08
C VAL A 66 3.12 -6.57 -11.37
N LYS A 67 4.05 -7.52 -11.31
CA LYS A 67 4.49 -8.34 -12.45
C LYS A 67 3.71 -9.64 -12.47
N ALA A 68 3.21 -10.00 -13.63
CA ALA A 68 2.52 -11.28 -13.82
C ALA A 68 3.03 -11.96 -15.08
N SER A 69 3.28 -13.26 -15.00
CA SER A 69 3.64 -14.10 -16.15
C SER A 69 2.45 -14.28 -17.09
N ARG A 70 1.22 -14.22 -16.55
CA ARG A 70 -0.02 -14.10 -17.32
C ARG A 70 -0.83 -12.91 -16.80
N PRO A 71 -1.26 -11.97 -17.66
CA PRO A 71 -2.06 -10.81 -17.23
C PRO A 71 -3.45 -11.24 -16.74
N TYR A 72 -4.08 -10.39 -15.93
CA TYR A 72 -5.48 -10.57 -15.56
C TYR A 72 -6.40 -10.22 -16.73
N SER A 73 -7.58 -10.83 -16.79
CA SER A 73 -8.65 -10.45 -17.73
C SER A 73 -9.70 -9.54 -17.09
N LYS A 74 -9.83 -9.60 -15.76
CA LYS A 74 -10.76 -8.76 -14.98
C LYS A 74 -10.26 -8.61 -13.54
N VAL A 75 -10.36 -7.40 -12.99
CA VAL A 75 -9.93 -7.11 -11.59
C VAL A 75 -10.84 -7.79 -10.56
N LEU A 76 -12.16 -7.75 -10.73
CA LEU A 76 -13.11 -8.38 -9.81
C LEU A 76 -14.26 -9.03 -10.58
N THR A 77 -14.60 -10.27 -10.24
CA THR A 77 -15.71 -10.97 -10.92
C THR A 77 -17.07 -10.38 -10.58
N GLU A 78 -17.37 -10.23 -9.29
CA GLU A 78 -18.62 -9.70 -8.76
C GLU A 78 -18.40 -9.07 -7.38
N ARG A 79 -19.19 -8.06 -7.01
CA ARG A 79 -19.18 -7.42 -5.69
C ARG A 79 -20.09 -8.17 -4.70
N LYS A 80 -20.04 -9.50 -4.72
CA LYS A 80 -20.81 -10.39 -3.85
C LYS A 80 -19.87 -11.26 -3.05
N MET A 81 -20.15 -11.39 -1.76
CA MET A 81 -19.39 -12.25 -0.86
C MET A 81 -20.28 -13.35 -0.29
N PRO A 82 -19.73 -14.57 -0.04
CA PRO A 82 -18.38 -15.03 -0.43
C PRO A 82 -18.30 -15.43 -1.91
N GLY A 83 -17.09 -15.64 -2.43
CA GLY A 83 -16.86 -16.27 -3.74
C GLY A 83 -16.39 -15.34 -4.87
N CYS A 84 -16.28 -14.03 -4.62
CA CYS A 84 -15.64 -13.14 -5.58
C CYS A 84 -14.18 -13.54 -5.85
N LYS A 85 -13.74 -13.37 -7.10
CA LYS A 85 -12.36 -13.65 -7.52
C LYS A 85 -11.71 -12.35 -7.97
N TRP A 86 -10.48 -12.16 -7.52
CA TRP A 86 -9.65 -10.99 -7.83
C TRP A 86 -8.63 -11.34 -8.92
N PHE A 87 -8.36 -10.37 -9.81
CA PHE A 87 -7.38 -10.45 -10.89
C PHE A 87 -7.45 -11.80 -11.64
N ILE A 88 -8.65 -12.16 -12.09
CA ILE A 88 -8.91 -13.48 -12.66
C ILE A 88 -8.01 -13.72 -13.87
N ASP A 89 -7.61 -14.99 -14.04
CA ASP A 89 -6.65 -15.47 -15.02
C ASP A 89 -5.20 -15.03 -14.79
N SER A 90 -4.91 -14.06 -13.91
CA SER A 90 -3.51 -13.70 -13.66
C SER A 90 -2.70 -14.84 -13.05
N GLU A 91 -1.43 -14.92 -13.42
CA GLU A 91 -0.44 -15.79 -12.80
C GLU A 91 0.77 -14.95 -12.40
N LEU A 92 1.16 -15.04 -11.13
CA LEU A 92 2.30 -14.30 -10.57
C LEU A 92 3.01 -15.14 -9.52
N ASN A 93 4.24 -14.72 -9.16
CA ASN A 93 5.01 -15.33 -8.09
C ASN A 93 5.25 -14.32 -6.96
N PHE A 94 4.81 -14.63 -5.75
CA PHE A 94 5.01 -13.74 -4.60
C PHE A 94 6.49 -13.54 -4.26
N ALA A 95 7.30 -14.60 -4.27
CA ALA A 95 8.73 -14.50 -3.97
C ALA A 95 9.46 -13.62 -4.99
N GLU A 96 9.11 -13.69 -6.28
CA GLU A 96 9.67 -12.78 -7.31
C GLU A 96 9.48 -11.31 -6.93
N HIS A 97 8.34 -10.95 -6.34
CA HIS A 97 8.08 -9.59 -5.88
C HIS A 97 8.91 -9.24 -4.66
N VAL A 98 9.04 -10.16 -3.71
CA VAL A 98 9.88 -9.98 -2.51
C VAL A 98 11.33 -9.70 -2.90
N PHE A 99 11.88 -10.44 -3.86
CA PHE A 99 13.28 -10.31 -4.28
C PHE A 99 13.54 -9.23 -5.35
N ARG A 100 12.50 -8.54 -5.85
CA ARG A 100 12.60 -7.61 -6.98
C ARG A 100 13.65 -6.50 -6.78
N ASN A 101 13.75 -5.99 -5.57
CA ASN A 101 14.65 -4.88 -5.21
C ASN A 101 15.80 -5.37 -4.31
N MET A 102 16.23 -6.63 -4.48
CA MET A 102 17.34 -7.18 -3.72
C MET A 102 18.60 -6.33 -3.90
N ALA A 103 19.24 -6.00 -2.79
CA ALA A 103 20.43 -5.15 -2.76
C ALA A 103 21.46 -5.82 -1.85
N VAL A 104 22.59 -6.27 -2.41
CA VAL A 104 23.62 -7.04 -1.70
C VAL A 104 24.25 -6.23 -0.55
N ASP A 105 24.22 -4.90 -0.64
CA ASP A 105 24.74 -3.96 0.36
C ASP A 105 23.77 -3.64 1.50
N ARG A 106 22.59 -4.28 1.55
CA ARG A 106 21.57 -4.03 2.58
C ARG A 106 21.02 -5.34 3.17
N PRO A 107 20.75 -5.39 4.48
CA PRO A 107 20.12 -6.57 5.09
C PRO A 107 18.69 -6.77 4.56
N ALA A 108 18.35 -8.01 4.23
CA ALA A 108 16.98 -8.45 4.01
C ALA A 108 16.27 -8.76 5.33
N LEU A 109 17.02 -9.30 6.30
CA LEU A 109 16.51 -9.65 7.61
C LEU A 109 17.45 -9.15 8.71
N ILE A 110 16.88 -8.47 9.70
CA ILE A 110 17.55 -8.06 10.93
C ILE A 110 16.98 -8.91 12.06
N PHE A 111 17.75 -9.88 12.54
CA PHE A 111 17.38 -10.79 13.60
C PHE A 111 17.92 -10.32 14.95
N LYS A 112 17.08 -10.40 15.99
CA LYS A 112 17.48 -10.11 17.36
C LYS A 112 16.98 -11.20 18.29
N ARG A 113 17.92 -11.80 19.03
CA ARG A 113 17.65 -12.68 20.16
C ARG A 113 18.02 -11.98 21.47
N GLU A 114 17.33 -12.32 22.55
CA GLU A 114 17.65 -11.82 23.88
C GLU A 114 19.11 -12.11 24.26
N GLY A 115 19.82 -11.12 24.81
CA GLY A 115 21.21 -11.26 25.24
C GLY A 115 22.26 -11.32 24.12
N GLU A 116 21.87 -11.47 22.85
CA GLU A 116 22.79 -11.56 21.71
C GLU A 116 22.84 -10.25 20.90
N PRO A 117 23.94 -9.91 20.22
CA PRO A 117 23.97 -8.78 19.28
C PRO A 117 23.00 -9.00 18.11
N ILE A 118 22.70 -7.92 17.38
CA ILE A 118 21.87 -7.99 16.17
C ILE A 118 22.62 -8.82 15.11
N LEU A 119 21.91 -9.72 14.44
CA LEU A 119 22.38 -10.46 13.28
C LEU A 119 21.70 -9.92 12.02
N GLU A 120 22.50 -9.49 11.06
CA GLU A 120 22.03 -9.03 9.76
C GLU A 120 22.24 -10.15 8.72
N ILE A 121 21.19 -10.45 7.95
CA ILE A 121 21.21 -11.40 6.84
C ILE A 121 20.93 -10.61 5.57
N SER A 122 21.88 -10.55 4.65
CA SER A 122 21.73 -9.84 3.36
C SER A 122 20.71 -10.56 2.46
N TRP A 123 20.28 -9.84 1.42
CA TRP A 123 19.58 -10.44 0.28
C TRP A 123 20.40 -11.53 -0.42
#